data_AF-A0A529P4F0-F1
#
_entry.id   AF-A0A529P4F0-F1
#
_cell.length_a   1.000
_cell.length_b   1.000
_cell.length_c   1.000
_cell.angle_alpha   90.00
_cell.angle_beta   90.00
_cell.angle_gamma   90.00
#
_symmetry.space_group_name_H-M   'P 1'
#
loop_
_entity.id
_entity.type
_entity.pdbx_description
1 polymer ?
#
loop_
_entity_poly.entity_id
_entity_poly.type
_entity_poly.pdbx_seq_one_letter_code
_entity_poly.pdbx_strand_id
1 'polypeptide(L)' 'MALDDDIRILSTVRLFEGFTDEQLRLLAFGAETTRLQADHKLYREDDEADCAYIVVSGRIVLYREQNGDRVPLGT' A
#
# COMPACT_ATOMS: atom_id res chain seq x y z
N MET A 1 14.77 2.59 -14.72
CA MET A 1 15.07 2.88 -13.31
C MET A 1 13.91 3.58 -12.60
N ALA A 2 12.70 3.04 -12.76
CA ALA A 2 11.57 3.24 -11.85
C ALA A 2 11.02 1.85 -11.58
N LEU A 3 10.73 1.14 -12.69
CA LEU A 3 10.36 -0.28 -12.70
C LEU A 3 11.33 -1.20 -11.91
N ASP A 4 12.65 -1.08 -12.07
CA ASP A 4 13.59 -1.94 -11.34
C ASP A 4 13.61 -1.65 -9.84
N ASP A 5 13.32 -0.41 -9.43
CA ASP A 5 13.20 -0.04 -8.03
C ASP A 5 11.85 -0.50 -7.47
N ASP A 6 10.77 -0.41 -8.25
CA ASP A 6 9.46 -0.96 -7.90
C ASP A 6 9.54 -2.48 -7.71
N ILE A 7 10.21 -3.21 -8.62
CA ILE A 7 10.43 -4.66 -8.48
C ILE A 7 11.18 -4.98 -7.18
N ARG A 8 12.22 -4.20 -6.84
CA ARG A 8 12.95 -4.36 -5.57
C ARG A 8 12.08 -4.08 -4.37
N ILE A 9 11.21 -3.08 -4.42
CA ILE A 9 10.28 -2.80 -3.33
C ILE A 9 9.30 -3.97 -3.17
N LEU A 10 8.67 -4.41 -4.26
CA LEU A 10 7.74 -5.52 -4.25
C LEU A 10 8.37 -6.81 -3.72
N SER A 11 9.64 -7.09 -4.05
CA SER A 11 10.34 -8.28 -3.55
C SER A 11 10.59 -8.28 -2.03
N THR A 12 10.52 -7.12 -1.37
CA THR A 12 10.62 -7.02 0.10
C THR A 12 9.30 -7.26 0.83
N VAL A 13 8.18 -7.28 0.10
CA VAL A 13 6.86 -7.46 0.69
C VAL A 13 6.59 -8.94 0.89
N ARG A 14 6.42 -9.36 2.15
CA ARG A 14 6.18 -10.77 2.50
C ARG A 14 5.00 -11.43 1.77
N LEU A 15 4.01 -10.64 1.38
CA LEU A 15 2.86 -11.11 0.60
C LEU A 15 3.27 -11.74 -0.74
N PHE A 16 4.37 -11.28 -1.33
CA PHE A 16 4.88 -11.76 -2.62
C PHE A 16 6.07 -12.71 -2.47
N GLU A 17 6.30 -13.26 -1.27
CA GLU A 17 7.30 -14.31 -1.08
C GLU A 17 7.04 -15.48 -2.05
N GLY A 18 8.06 -15.85 -2.81
CA GLY A 18 7.99 -16.93 -3.80
C GLY A 18 7.60 -16.50 -5.22
N PHE A 19 7.34 -15.21 -5.45
CA PHE A 19 7.14 -14.69 -6.81
C PHE A 19 8.48 -14.62 -7.54
N THR A 20 8.48 -14.90 -8.84
CA THR A 20 9.65 -14.71 -9.69
C THR A 20 9.82 -13.24 -10.08
N ASP A 21 11.03 -12.83 -10.48
CA ASP A 21 11.30 -11.47 -10.95
C ASP A 21 10.38 -11.05 -12.12
N GLU A 22 10.02 -11.98 -13.00
CA GLU A 22 9.11 -11.72 -14.12
C GLU A 22 7.69 -11.42 -13.63
N GLN A 23 7.20 -12.14 -12.61
CA GLN A 23 5.89 -11.91 -12.01
C GLN A 23 5.87 -10.58 -11.25
N LEU A 24 6.93 -10.27 -10.51
CA LEU A 24 7.08 -8.97 -9.85
C LEU A 24 7.16 -7.83 -10.86
N ARG A 25 7.81 -8.04 -12.01
CA ARG A 25 7.86 -7.07 -13.12
C ARG A 25 6.48 -6.80 -13.69
N LEU A 26 5.63 -7.80 -13.85
CA LEU A 26 4.24 -7.62 -14.29
C LEU A 26 3.42 -6.81 -13.29
N LEU A 27 3.57 -7.08 -11.99
CA LEU A 27 2.92 -6.31 -10.94
C LEU A 27 3.41 -4.86 -10.92
N ALA A 28 4.73 -4.65 -10.99
CA ALA A 28 5.32 -3.31 -11.02
C ALA A 28 4.87 -2.51 -12.25
N PHE A 29 4.63 -3.18 -13.38
CA PHE A 29 4.13 -2.51 -14.59
C PHE A 29 2.69 -2.01 -14.44
N GLY A 30 1.85 -2.75 -13.71
CA GLY A 30 0.47 -2.36 -13.41
C GLY A 30 0.33 -1.47 -12.16
N ALA A 31 1.41 -1.25 -11.42
CA ALA A 31 1.38 -0.47 -10.19
C ALA A 31 1.48 1.02 -10.47
N GLU A 32 0.71 1.82 -9.74
CA GLU A 32 0.80 3.27 -9.78
C GLU A 32 1.43 3.82 -8.50
N THR A 33 2.34 4.79 -8.65
CA THR A 33 2.92 5.50 -7.51
C THR A 33 1.99 6.60 -7.06
N THR A 34 1.35 6.43 -5.90
CA THR A 34 0.54 7.47 -5.25
C THR A 34 1.33 8.17 -4.15
N ARG A 35 1.36 9.52 -4.19
CA ARG A 35 1.91 10.33 -3.09
C ARG A 35 0.78 10.82 -2.21
N LEU A 36 0.81 10.46 -0.93
CA LEU A 36 -0.17 10.89 0.06
C LEU A 36 0.42 11.98 0.95
N GLN A 37 -0.30 13.08 1.13
CA GLN A 37 0.05 14.12 2.10
C GLN A 37 -0.41 13.72 3.50
N ALA A 38 0.17 14.33 4.53
CA ALA A 38 -0.33 14.19 5.89
C ALA A 38 -1.83 14.55 5.96
N ASP A 39 -2.56 13.84 6.82
CA ASP A 39 -4.00 13.99 7.06
C ASP A 39 -4.93 13.69 5.88
N HIS A 40 -4.40 13.26 4.73
CA HIS A 40 -5.21 12.78 3.62
C HIS A 40 -5.65 11.33 3.85
N LYS A 41 -6.95 11.06 3.67
CA LYS A 41 -7.48 9.69 3.73
C LYS A 41 -7.14 8.95 2.44
N LEU A 42 -6.56 7.75 2.57
CA LEU A 42 -6.26 6.86 1.43
C LEU A 42 -7.52 6.14 0.94
N TYR A 43 -8.28 5.57 1.87
CA TYR A 43 -9.58 4.94 1.64
C TYR A 43 -10.47 5.18 2.88
N ARG A 44 -11.77 4.89 2.78
CA ARG A 44 -12.69 4.94 3.92
C ARG A 44 -13.05 3.52 4.37
N GLU A 45 -13.37 3.40 5.65
CA GLU A 45 -13.95 2.15 6.15
C GLU A 45 -15.20 1.79 5.33
N ASP A 46 -15.35 0.49 5.05
CA ASP A 46 -16.42 -0.09 4.22
C ASP A 46 -16.43 0.30 2.72
N ASP A 47 -15.42 1.03 2.22
CA ASP A 47 -15.24 1.20 0.77
C ASP A 47 -14.87 -0.13 0.10
N GLU A 48 -15.24 -0.28 -1.17
CA GLU A 48 -14.91 -1.46 -1.97
C GLU A 48 -13.39 -1.60 -2.16
N ALA A 49 -12.88 -2.82 -1.96
CA ALA A 49 -11.45 -3.12 -2.04
C ALA A 49 -11.03 -3.42 -3.48
N ASP A 50 -10.96 -2.37 -4.30
CA ASP A 50 -10.60 -2.48 -5.73
C ASP A 50 -9.10 -2.74 -5.95
N CYS A 51 -8.25 -2.39 -4.99
CA CYS A 51 -6.80 -2.55 -5.10
C CYS A 51 -6.11 -2.72 -3.73
N ALA A 52 -4.81 -2.98 -3.76
CA ALA A 52 -3.95 -3.06 -2.58
C ALA A 52 -2.87 -1.97 -2.63
N TYR A 53 -2.44 -1.54 -1.45
CA TYR A 53 -1.41 -0.50 -1.29
C TYR A 53 -0.18 -1.05 -0.57
N ILE A 54 0.98 -0.54 -0.96
CA ILE A 54 2.27 -0.86 -0.35
C ILE A 54 2.90 0.47 0.08
N VAL A 55 3.25 0.57 1.36
CA VAL A 55 3.90 1.78 1.89
C VAL A 55 5.40 1.70 1.61
N VAL A 56 5.84 2.42 0.57
CA VAL A 56 7.26 2.52 0.20
C VAL A 56 8.06 3.34 1.21
N SER A 57 7.48 4.45 1.69
CA SER A 57 8.07 5.30 2.72
C SER A 57 6.99 6.04 3.51
N GLY A 58 7.31 6.41 4.74
CA GLY A 58 6.38 7.07 5.67
C GLY A 58 5.61 6.07 6.54
N ARG A 59 4.46 6.50 7.05
CA ARG A 59 3.59 5.70 7.90
C ARG A 59 2.12 6.00 7.57
N ILE A 60 1.32 4.95 7.56
CA ILE A 60 -0.14 5.02 7.49
C ILE A 60 -0.70 4.46 8.79
N VAL A 61 -1.74 5.10 9.32
CA VAL A 61 -2.50 4.59 10.46
C VAL A 61 -3.85 4.13 9.94
N LEU A 62 -4.24 2.91 10.28
CA LEU A 62 -5.61 2.45 10.13
C LEU A 62 -6.38 2.92 11.36
N TYR A 63 -7.58 3.42 11.16
CA TYR A 63 -8.46 3.84 12.26
C TYR A 63 -9.90 3.56 11.91
N ARG A 64 -10.72 3.40 12.95
CA ARG A 64 -12.18 3.37 12.86
C ARG A 64 -12.72 4.69 13.40
N GLU A 65 -13.76 5.22 12.79
CA GLU A 65 -14.51 6.35 13.37
C GLU A 65 -15.56 5.80 14.34
N GLN A 66 -15.43 6.13 15.64
CA GLN A 66 -16.40 5.77 16.68
C GLN A 66 -16.84 7.04 17.40
N ASN A 67 -18.14 7.34 17.38
CA ASN A 67 -18.71 8.52 18.05
C ASN A 67 -18.05 9.87 17.68
N GLY A 68 -17.50 9.99 16.47
CA GLY A 68 -16.78 11.19 16.01
C GLY A 68 -15.28 11.19 16.33
N ASP A 69 -14.79 10.22 17.09
CA ASP A 69 -13.37 10.05 17.40
C ASP A 69 -12.72 9.02 16.47
N ARG A 70 -11.45 9.27 16.11
CA ARG A 70 -10.63 8.33 15.34
C ARG A 70 -9.91 7.38 16.29
N VAL A 71 -10.28 6.11 16.27
CA VAL A 71 -9.66 5.05 17.10
C VAL A 71 -8.69 4.25 16.23
N PRO A 72 -7.37 4.32 16.45
CA PRO A 72 -6.39 3.54 15.69
C PRO A 72 -6.63 2.03 15.80
N LEU A 73 -6.46 1.32 14.69
CA LEU A 73 -6.54 -0.13 14.58
C LEU A 73 -5.12 -0.71 14.53
N GLY A 74 -4.74 -1.47 15.56
CA GLY A 74 -3.41 -2.09 15.67
C GLY A 74 -2.35 -1.19 16.30
N THR A 75 -1.36 -1.81 16.95
CA THR A 75 -0.15 -1.18 17.50
C THR A 75 1.08 -1.78 16.83
#